data_AF-A0AAD7GLC2-F1
#
_entry.id   AF-A0AAD7GLC2-F1
#
_cell.length_a   1.000
_cell.length_b   1.000
_cell.length_c   1.000
_cell.angle_alpha   90.00
_cell.angle_beta   90.00
_cell.angle_gamma   90.00
#
_symmetry.space_group_name_H-M   'P 1'
#
loop_
_entity.id
_entity.type
_entity.pdbx_description
1 polymer ?
#
loop_
_entity_poly.entity_id
_entity_poly.type
_entity_poly.pdbx_seq_one_letter_code
_entity_poly.pdbx_strand_id
1 'polypeptide(L)'
;MLDFSLPLEAPSTTATQPAQYFSMTAPDVMDKNTLLHLRRLPIPAAKIIRKLIDTGIMTHHPFFVLTYWNAVVDLKHDVRRPWMKCQDWVRRQKQLSHKNPEKAAVVEETMLMLRMLPWGWKKMGLPNAEPYHNLWCFPGAHWLTGSQQNGMLELLRHKVDTMLGLAERLRFHGVELLPKDIAEDLVRDKAVLITTGHLGEINNEPHWISLVVDLSQSPAVLIYGDSFGTPIPAELLAAFRWYIGQHTPAHLETKELPMGRHVDGFLCGMLVDNSQQHFVDPSIPLSAPANFSQAQCEMFNKIARWGLDCLEMERMQVIAEDEDSDSESNHYTATIPTADSDDNSDDAPLCLGVPQQAKFTFTFPPTSPTPPPLDITVAGIKRAKGHPDEPTPTPSPAKHRIYKQSSSRTVLPP
;
A
#
# COMPACT_ATOMS: atom_id res chain seq x y z
N MET A 1 10.33 1.44 15.97
CA MET A 1 11.13 2.61 15.51
C MET A 1 12.59 2.14 15.42
N LEU A 2 13.44 2.60 14.49
CA LEU A 2 14.86 2.26 14.61
C LEU A 2 15.37 2.88 15.91
N ASP A 3 16.03 2.08 16.75
CA ASP A 3 16.67 2.57 17.98
C ASP A 3 17.94 3.40 17.70
N PHE A 4 18.25 3.62 16.42
CA PHE A 4 19.43 4.35 15.97
C PHE A 4 19.13 5.27 14.79
N SER A 5 19.88 6.36 14.72
CA SER A 5 19.86 7.27 13.58
C SER A 5 20.50 6.61 12.36
N LEU A 6 19.81 6.66 11.21
CA LEU A 6 20.42 6.28 9.93
C LEU A 6 21.63 7.18 9.63
N PRO A 7 22.73 6.65 9.07
CA PRO A 7 23.89 7.44 8.71
C PRO A 7 23.49 8.60 7.78
N LEU A 8 24.22 9.71 7.80
CA LEU A 8 23.95 10.84 6.91
C LEU A 8 24.33 10.49 5.46
N GLU A 9 23.58 10.99 4.48
CA GLU A 9 23.99 10.88 3.07
C GLU A 9 24.95 12.02 2.76
N ALA A 10 26.09 11.70 2.12
CA ALA A 10 27.02 12.72 1.67
C ALA A 10 26.32 13.64 0.66
N PRO A 11 26.50 14.97 0.75
CA PRO A 11 26.01 15.87 -0.30
C PRO A 11 26.55 15.44 -1.66
N SER A 12 25.71 15.47 -2.70
CA SER A 12 26.13 15.14 -4.07
C SER A 12 27.24 16.04 -4.62
N THR A 13 27.42 17.21 -4.02
CA THR A 13 28.43 18.21 -4.38
C THR A 13 29.81 17.93 -3.77
N THR A 14 29.87 17.20 -2.66
CA THR A 14 31.14 16.67 -2.15
C THR A 14 31.49 15.46 -2.99
N ALA A 15 32.37 15.65 -3.97
CA ALA A 15 32.96 14.57 -4.73
C ALA A 15 33.77 13.68 -3.78
N THR A 16 33.13 12.71 -3.13
CA THR A 16 33.86 11.63 -2.47
C THR A 16 34.58 10.86 -3.55
N GLN A 17 35.91 10.91 -3.52
CA GLN A 17 36.71 10.21 -4.51
C GLN A 17 36.47 8.71 -4.33
N PRO A 18 36.07 7.97 -5.38
CA PRO A 18 35.79 6.54 -5.27
C PRO A 18 36.95 5.76 -4.63
N ALA A 19 38.19 6.22 -4.83
CA ALA A 19 39.40 5.70 -4.20
C ALA A 19 39.32 5.58 -2.66
N GLN A 20 38.53 6.43 -1.98
CA GLN A 20 38.32 6.34 -0.52
C GLN A 20 37.50 5.12 -0.10
N TYR A 21 36.85 4.44 -1.06
CA TYR A 21 36.03 3.26 -0.84
C TYR A 21 36.63 2.00 -1.45
N PHE A 22 37.79 2.06 -2.12
CA PHE A 22 38.43 0.94 -2.82
C PHE A 22 39.82 0.56 -2.29
N SER A 23 39.98 -0.68 -1.80
CA SER A 23 41.28 -1.28 -1.49
C SER A 23 41.60 -2.41 -2.44
N MET A 24 42.89 -2.62 -2.64
CA MET A 24 43.41 -3.87 -3.20
C MET A 24 43.71 -4.93 -2.12
N THR A 25 43.56 -4.57 -0.83
CA THR A 25 43.74 -5.50 0.30
C THR A 25 42.44 -6.21 0.61
N ALA A 26 42.54 -7.43 1.16
CA ALA A 26 41.39 -8.13 1.72
C ALA A 26 40.74 -7.26 2.82
N PRO A 27 39.41 -7.27 2.94
CA PRO A 27 38.72 -6.51 3.97
C PRO A 27 39.06 -7.05 5.37
N ASP A 28 39.18 -6.15 6.34
CA ASP A 28 39.40 -6.51 7.74
C ASP A 28 38.22 -7.29 8.34
N VAL A 29 38.48 -8.06 9.40
CA VAL A 29 37.45 -8.75 10.17
C VAL A 29 36.49 -7.72 10.76
N MET A 30 35.19 -7.90 10.53
CA MET A 30 34.17 -6.96 11.01
C MET A 30 33.96 -7.12 12.52
N ASP A 31 34.53 -6.20 13.28
CA ASP A 31 34.29 -6.08 14.71
C ASP A 31 33.18 -5.04 15.03
N LYS A 32 32.82 -4.95 16.30
CA LYS A 32 31.81 -3.99 16.78
C LYS A 32 32.21 -2.54 16.47
N ASN A 33 33.50 -2.23 16.47
CA ASN A 33 34.02 -0.89 16.19
C ASN A 33 33.86 -0.53 14.71
N THR A 34 34.11 -1.49 13.81
CA THR A 34 33.92 -1.37 12.37
C THR A 34 32.45 -1.10 12.05
N LEU A 35 31.51 -1.82 12.69
CA LEU A 35 30.08 -1.54 12.56
C LEU A 35 29.70 -0.13 13.06
N LEU A 36 30.23 0.29 14.21
CA LEU A 36 30.00 1.65 14.72
C LEU A 36 30.60 2.72 13.79
N HIS A 37 31.74 2.44 13.18
CA HIS A 37 32.38 3.32 12.20
C HIS A 37 31.53 3.42 10.93
N LEU A 38 31.07 2.30 10.37
CA LEU A 38 30.16 2.26 9.22
C LEU A 38 28.86 3.03 9.46
N ARG A 39 28.33 3.02 10.68
CA ARG A 39 27.14 3.81 11.07
C ARG A 39 27.38 5.32 11.08
N ARG A 40 28.64 5.75 11.28
CA ARG A 40 29.04 7.16 11.32
C ARG A 40 29.55 7.66 9.99
N LEU A 41 29.99 6.75 9.11
CA LEU A 41 30.48 7.10 7.79
C LEU A 41 29.34 7.70 6.96
N PRO A 42 29.59 8.83 6.27
CA PRO A 42 28.63 9.38 5.34
C PRO A 42 28.43 8.38 4.19
N ILE A 43 27.18 8.04 3.93
CA ILE A 43 26.81 7.13 2.86
C ILE A 43 27.06 7.85 1.52
N PRO A 44 27.75 7.23 0.55
CA PRO A 44 27.91 7.82 -0.77
C PRO A 44 26.53 8.09 -1.40
N ALA A 45 26.45 9.04 -2.34
CA ALA A 45 25.20 9.28 -3.06
C ALA A 45 24.68 7.99 -3.73
N ALA A 46 23.37 7.80 -3.79
CA ALA A 46 22.74 6.60 -4.34
C ALA A 46 23.29 6.17 -5.73
N LYS A 47 23.58 7.16 -6.60
CA LYS A 47 24.18 6.92 -7.93
C LYS A 47 25.58 6.30 -7.84
N ILE A 48 26.37 6.68 -6.85
CA ILE A 48 27.70 6.11 -6.61
C ILE A 48 27.53 4.67 -6.15
N ILE A 49 26.68 4.40 -5.16
CA ILE A 49 26.44 3.05 -4.63
C ILE A 49 26.03 2.09 -5.75
N ARG A 50 25.07 2.48 -6.60
CA ARG A 50 24.65 1.65 -7.75
C ARG A 50 25.81 1.35 -8.69
N LYS A 51 26.62 2.37 -9.03
CA LYS A 51 27.82 2.18 -9.85
C LYS A 51 28.86 1.26 -9.18
N LEU A 52 29.02 1.33 -7.86
CA LEU A 52 29.92 0.45 -7.11
C LEU A 52 29.45 -1.01 -7.16
N ILE A 53 28.14 -1.24 -7.03
CA ILE A 53 27.52 -2.56 -7.15
C ILE A 53 27.70 -3.12 -8.57
N ASP A 54 27.41 -2.32 -9.60
CA ASP A 54 27.47 -2.74 -11.01
C ASP A 54 28.90 -3.07 -11.47
N THR A 55 29.91 -2.41 -10.90
CA THR A 55 31.31 -2.57 -11.33
C THR A 55 32.03 -3.75 -10.70
N GLY A 56 31.52 -4.31 -9.60
CA GLY A 56 32.13 -5.48 -8.93
C GLY A 56 33.58 -5.26 -8.46
N ILE A 57 34.04 -4.01 -8.33
CA ILE A 57 35.44 -3.68 -7.99
C ILE A 57 35.70 -3.95 -6.50
N MET A 58 36.91 -4.41 -6.17
CA MET A 58 37.36 -4.62 -4.79
C MET A 58 37.29 -3.32 -3.98
N THR A 59 36.42 -3.30 -2.96
CA THR A 59 36.24 -2.17 -2.04
C THR A 59 37.17 -2.26 -0.82
N HIS A 60 37.49 -1.13 -0.18
CA HIS A 60 38.18 -1.09 1.13
C HIS A 60 37.38 -1.80 2.21
N HIS A 61 36.07 -1.83 1.99
CA HIS A 61 35.14 -2.51 2.85
C HIS A 61 34.73 -3.84 2.24
N PRO A 62 34.33 -4.82 3.06
CA PRO A 62 33.72 -6.04 2.53
C PRO A 62 32.46 -5.71 1.71
N PHE A 63 32.16 -6.52 0.68
CA PHE A 63 31.07 -6.26 -0.28
C PHE A 63 29.68 -6.06 0.38
N PHE A 64 29.43 -6.67 1.55
CA PHE A 64 28.19 -6.45 2.29
C PHE A 64 28.00 -4.99 2.74
N VAL A 65 29.06 -4.17 2.78
CA VAL A 65 28.94 -2.75 3.10
C VAL A 65 28.21 -2.00 1.98
N LEU A 66 28.44 -2.39 0.71
CA LEU A 66 27.70 -1.84 -0.41
C LEU A 66 26.23 -2.26 -0.35
N THR A 67 25.94 -3.52 -0.01
CA THR A 67 24.55 -3.98 0.13
C THR A 67 23.86 -3.32 1.32
N TYR A 68 24.56 -3.11 2.44
CA TYR A 68 24.08 -2.33 3.57
C TYR A 68 23.77 -0.87 3.19
N TRP A 69 24.70 -0.18 2.53
CA TRP A 69 24.48 1.20 2.09
C TRP A 69 23.33 1.32 1.12
N ASN A 70 23.20 0.37 0.18
CA ASN A 70 22.06 0.33 -0.72
C ASN A 70 20.75 0.15 0.05
N ALA A 71 20.69 -0.80 0.99
CA ALA A 71 19.51 -0.99 1.84
C ALA A 71 19.18 0.25 2.68
N VAL A 72 20.18 0.99 3.17
CA VAL A 72 19.93 2.25 3.89
C VAL A 72 19.42 3.34 2.96
N VAL A 73 19.94 3.43 1.74
CA VAL A 73 19.45 4.36 0.71
C VAL A 73 17.99 4.04 0.38
N ASP A 74 17.68 2.79 0.07
CA ASP A 74 16.31 2.34 -0.23
C ASP A 74 15.38 2.64 0.97
N LEU A 75 15.80 2.31 2.19
CA LEU A 75 15.04 2.64 3.40
C LEU A 75 14.84 4.15 3.59
N LYS A 76 15.81 5.00 3.23
CA LYS A 76 15.64 6.45 3.32
C LYS A 76 14.66 6.97 2.27
N HIS A 77 14.82 6.54 1.03
CA HIS A 77 14.11 7.09 -0.12
C HIS A 77 12.71 6.53 -0.30
N ASP A 78 12.55 5.22 -0.13
CA ASP A 78 11.33 4.51 -0.48
C ASP A 78 10.43 4.30 0.75
N VAL A 79 11.01 4.33 1.95
CA VAL A 79 10.27 4.10 3.21
C VAL A 79 10.18 5.37 4.04
N ARG A 80 11.32 5.87 4.54
CA ARG A 80 11.34 6.94 5.56
C ARG A 80 10.82 8.26 5.00
N ARG A 81 11.30 8.68 3.82
CA ARG A 81 10.92 9.97 3.25
C ARG A 81 9.41 10.06 2.92
N PRO A 82 8.78 9.07 2.27
CA PRO A 82 7.34 9.08 2.05
C PRO A 82 6.55 9.01 3.36
N TRP A 83 6.98 8.19 4.32
CA TRP A 83 6.36 8.12 5.64
C TRP A 83 6.38 9.46 6.39
N MET A 84 7.51 10.18 6.35
CA MET A 84 7.61 11.52 6.95
C MET A 84 6.71 12.54 6.25
N LYS A 85 6.60 12.49 4.92
CA LYS A 85 5.66 13.35 4.16
C LYS A 85 4.21 13.08 4.56
N CYS A 86 3.85 11.81 4.70
CA CYS A 86 2.55 11.38 5.21
C CYS A 86 2.31 11.95 6.61
N GLN A 87 3.25 11.80 7.55
CA GLN A 87 3.13 12.41 8.89
C GLN A 87 2.99 13.94 8.85
N ASP A 88 3.76 14.63 8.01
CA ASP A 88 3.64 16.07 7.85
C ASP A 88 2.26 16.47 7.31
N TRP A 89 1.72 15.70 6.37
CA TRP A 89 0.38 15.92 5.82
C TRP A 89 -0.70 15.73 6.89
N VAL A 90 -0.64 14.64 7.68
CA VAL A 90 -1.62 14.38 8.75
C VAL A 90 -1.54 15.47 9.83
N ARG A 91 -0.35 15.97 10.18
CA ARG A 91 -0.20 17.11 11.11
C ARG A 91 -0.87 18.38 10.59
N ARG A 92 -0.85 18.64 9.28
CA ARG A 92 -1.59 19.76 8.69
C ARG A 92 -3.11 19.53 8.77
N GLN A 93 -3.56 18.30 8.50
CA GLN A 93 -4.99 17.97 8.65
C GLN A 93 -5.48 18.18 10.09
N LYS A 94 -4.66 17.87 11.09
CA LYS A 94 -4.97 18.08 12.51
C LYS A 94 -5.22 19.56 12.83
N GLN A 95 -4.44 20.46 12.24
CA GLN A 95 -4.64 21.90 12.40
C GLN A 95 -5.95 22.36 11.72
N LEU A 96 -6.31 21.76 10.59
CA LEU A 96 -7.52 22.09 9.84
C LEU A 96 -8.80 21.48 10.44
N SER A 97 -8.70 20.40 11.21
CA SER A 97 -9.84 19.67 11.76
C SER A 97 -10.38 20.23 13.08
N HIS A 98 -9.82 21.31 13.64
CA HIS A 98 -10.22 21.85 14.95
C HIS A 98 -11.72 22.21 15.07
N LYS A 99 -12.41 22.45 13.95
CA LYS A 99 -13.86 22.75 13.93
C LYS A 99 -14.75 21.53 13.70
N ASN A 100 -14.17 20.38 13.35
CA ASN A 100 -14.91 19.15 13.08
C ASN A 100 -14.36 18.05 14.00
N PRO A 101 -15.02 17.76 15.13
CA PRO A 101 -14.52 16.82 16.14
C PRO A 101 -14.38 15.39 15.61
N GLU A 102 -15.25 14.97 14.69
CA GLU A 102 -15.21 13.65 14.07
C GLU A 102 -13.94 13.50 13.20
N LYS A 103 -13.71 14.47 12.30
CA LYS A 103 -12.48 14.53 11.51
C LYS A 103 -11.24 14.62 12.39
N ALA A 104 -11.30 15.38 13.48
CA ALA A 104 -10.18 15.49 14.42
C ALA A 104 -9.85 14.14 15.07
N ALA A 105 -10.85 13.38 15.51
CA ALA A 105 -10.65 12.05 16.09
C ALA A 105 -9.96 11.08 15.13
N VAL A 106 -10.43 11.02 13.88
CA VAL A 106 -9.85 10.20 12.81
C VAL A 106 -8.38 10.59 12.56
N VAL A 107 -8.08 11.88 12.52
CA VAL A 107 -6.72 12.40 12.28
C VAL A 107 -5.80 12.12 13.46
N GLU A 108 -6.26 12.25 14.71
CA GLU A 108 -5.47 11.89 15.90
C GLU A 108 -5.12 10.41 15.90
N GLU A 109 -6.09 9.57 15.58
CA GLU A 109 -5.84 8.14 15.46
C GLU A 109 -4.83 7.82 14.36
N THR A 110 -4.93 8.48 13.20
CA THR A 110 -3.96 8.30 12.11
C THR A 110 -2.56 8.66 12.58
N MET A 111 -2.41 9.75 13.35
CA MET A 111 -1.14 10.14 13.96
C MET A 111 -0.62 9.10 14.95
N LEU A 112 -1.49 8.49 15.74
CA LEU A 112 -1.14 7.43 16.69
C LEU A 112 -0.66 6.18 15.94
N MET A 113 -1.42 5.71 14.96
CA MET A 113 -1.09 4.56 14.12
C MET A 113 0.24 4.77 13.37
N LEU A 114 0.49 5.96 12.80
CA LEU A 114 1.76 6.30 12.15
C LEU A 114 3.00 6.23 13.08
N ARG A 115 2.79 6.22 14.41
CA ARG A 115 3.86 6.08 15.42
C ARG A 115 3.99 4.64 15.92
N MET A 116 2.88 3.92 16.02
CA MET A 116 2.83 2.58 16.62
C MET A 116 3.11 1.46 15.61
N LEU A 117 2.79 1.67 14.34
CA LEU A 117 2.90 0.60 13.34
C LEU A 117 4.34 0.10 13.15
N PRO A 118 4.54 -1.23 13.11
CA PRO A 118 5.83 -1.83 12.81
C PRO A 118 6.08 -1.76 11.29
N TRP A 119 6.45 -0.58 10.79
CA TRP A 119 6.75 -0.26 9.38
C TRP A 119 7.44 -1.35 8.52
N GLY A 120 8.37 -2.14 9.06
CA GLY A 120 9.09 -3.19 8.33
C GLY A 120 8.41 -4.56 8.35
N TRP A 121 7.36 -4.74 9.13
CA TRP A 121 6.61 -5.99 9.22
C TRP A 121 5.59 -6.05 8.09
N LYS A 122 5.34 -7.27 7.62
CA LYS A 122 4.30 -7.57 6.65
C LYS A 122 2.93 -7.34 7.27
N LYS A 123 1.99 -6.81 6.49
CA LYS A 123 0.58 -6.78 6.87
C LYS A 123 0.04 -8.21 6.84
N MET A 124 -0.50 -8.68 7.95
CA MET A 124 -1.14 -10.00 8.03
C MET A 124 -2.59 -9.91 7.55
N GLY A 125 -3.13 -11.04 7.09
CA GLY A 125 -4.53 -11.14 6.62
C GLY A 125 -4.84 -10.36 5.33
N LEU A 126 -3.84 -10.02 4.51
CA LEU A 126 -4.03 -9.39 3.19
C LEU A 126 -3.23 -10.15 2.11
N PRO A 127 -3.73 -10.24 0.87
CA PRO A 127 -3.23 -11.17 -0.15
C PRO A 127 -1.75 -10.97 -0.52
N ASN A 128 -1.24 -9.72 -0.50
CA ASN A 128 0.12 -9.42 -0.94
C ASN A 128 1.15 -9.29 0.20
N ALA A 129 0.72 -9.44 1.45
CA ALA A 129 1.55 -9.36 2.66
C ALA A 129 2.60 -8.24 2.65
N GLU A 130 2.28 -7.09 2.03
CA GLU A 130 3.24 -6.00 1.90
C GLU A 130 3.55 -5.36 3.26
N PRO A 131 4.75 -4.77 3.44
CA PRO A 131 5.07 -4.10 4.69
C PRO A 131 4.13 -2.96 5.07
N TYR A 132 4.01 -2.67 6.37
CA TYR A 132 3.20 -1.54 6.86
C TYR A 132 3.64 -0.19 6.34
N HIS A 133 4.93 0.00 6.02
CA HIS A 133 5.36 1.29 5.51
C HIS A 133 4.62 1.68 4.23
N ASN A 134 4.20 0.74 3.39
CA ASN A 134 3.46 1.05 2.16
C ASN A 134 2.12 1.74 2.40
N LEU A 135 1.61 1.78 3.65
CA LEU A 135 0.42 2.55 3.99
C LEU A 135 0.61 4.07 3.87
N TRP A 136 1.84 4.58 3.72
CA TRP A 136 2.07 6.01 3.50
C TRP A 136 1.32 6.57 2.28
N CYS A 137 0.92 5.72 1.32
CA CYS A 137 0.22 6.15 0.11
C CYS A 137 -1.26 6.53 0.33
N PHE A 138 -1.87 6.20 1.47
CA PHE A 138 -3.26 6.61 1.74
C PHE A 138 -3.37 8.09 2.15
N PRO A 139 -2.58 8.60 3.12
CA PRO A 139 -2.70 9.99 3.53
C PRO A 139 -1.85 10.91 2.64
N GLY A 140 -2.51 11.70 1.78
CA GLY A 140 -1.85 12.73 0.96
C GLY A 140 -2.16 12.65 -0.52
N ALA A 141 -1.31 13.28 -1.35
CA ALA A 141 -1.46 13.29 -2.79
C ALA A 141 -0.62 12.16 -3.41
N HIS A 142 -1.04 10.92 -3.19
CA HIS A 142 -0.29 9.72 -3.53
C HIS A 142 -1.17 8.72 -4.27
N TRP A 143 -0.61 8.13 -5.32
CA TRP A 143 -1.29 7.10 -6.09
C TRP A 143 -1.27 5.78 -5.35
N LEU A 144 -2.41 5.10 -5.33
CA LEU A 144 -2.50 3.72 -4.85
C LEU A 144 -1.99 2.78 -5.94
N THR A 145 -1.34 1.69 -5.53
CA THR A 145 -0.95 0.58 -6.41
C THR A 145 -2.02 -0.50 -6.42
N GLY A 146 -1.92 -1.46 -7.34
CA GLY A 146 -2.83 -2.62 -7.39
C GLY A 146 -2.84 -3.40 -6.07
N SER A 147 -1.73 -3.40 -5.33
CA SER A 147 -1.64 -4.05 -4.04
C SER A 147 -2.50 -3.40 -2.96
N GLN A 148 -2.56 -2.07 -2.94
CA GLN A 148 -3.47 -1.35 -2.04
C GLN A 148 -4.92 -1.50 -2.46
N GLN A 149 -5.22 -1.54 -3.76
CA GLN A 149 -6.56 -1.84 -4.27
C GLN A 149 -7.03 -3.23 -3.83
N ASN A 150 -6.19 -4.26 -4.00
CA ASN A 150 -6.49 -5.62 -3.55
C ASN A 150 -6.72 -5.67 -2.03
N GLY A 151 -5.92 -4.93 -1.25
CA GLY A 151 -6.09 -4.84 0.20
C GLY A 151 -7.44 -4.22 0.60
N MET A 152 -7.87 -3.14 -0.05
CA MET A 152 -9.18 -2.52 0.20
C MET A 152 -10.33 -3.46 -0.18
N LEU A 153 -10.21 -4.16 -1.30
CA LEU A 153 -11.20 -5.12 -1.76
C LEU A 153 -11.33 -6.31 -0.80
N GLU A 154 -10.21 -6.80 -0.26
CA GLU A 154 -10.22 -7.88 0.74
C GLU A 154 -10.90 -7.45 2.04
N LEU A 155 -10.69 -6.20 2.48
CA LEU A 155 -11.43 -5.67 3.63
C LEU A 155 -12.94 -5.59 3.37
N LEU A 156 -13.35 -5.26 2.14
CA LEU A 156 -14.77 -5.25 1.77
C LEU A 156 -15.33 -6.68 1.73
N ARG A 157 -14.56 -7.65 1.20
CA ARG A 157 -14.91 -9.07 1.22
C ARG A 157 -15.14 -9.55 2.66
N HIS A 158 -14.20 -9.30 3.57
CA HIS A 158 -14.36 -9.68 4.98
C HIS A 158 -15.59 -9.03 5.61
N LYS A 159 -15.88 -7.76 5.31
CA LYS A 159 -17.12 -7.13 5.77
C LYS A 159 -18.34 -7.90 5.25
N VAL A 160 -18.37 -8.26 3.97
CA VAL A 160 -19.48 -9.01 3.36
C VAL A 160 -19.62 -10.41 3.92
N ASP A 161 -18.53 -11.08 4.25
CA ASP A 161 -18.55 -12.41 4.88
C ASP A 161 -19.28 -12.40 6.24
N THR A 162 -19.27 -11.26 6.93
CA THR A 162 -20.05 -11.07 8.17
C THR A 162 -21.54 -10.74 7.93
N MET A 163 -21.94 -10.44 6.69
CA MET A 163 -23.31 -10.07 6.32
C MET A 163 -24.05 -11.28 5.76
N LEU A 164 -24.94 -11.87 6.56
CA LEU A 164 -25.73 -13.06 6.19
C LEU A 164 -26.46 -12.87 4.85
N GLY A 165 -26.30 -13.83 3.94
CA GLY A 165 -26.94 -13.86 2.62
C GLY A 165 -26.23 -13.04 1.52
N LEU A 166 -25.35 -12.09 1.86
CA LEU A 166 -24.55 -11.39 0.85
C LEU A 166 -23.32 -12.19 0.42
N ALA A 167 -22.67 -12.90 1.35
CA ALA A 167 -21.48 -13.71 1.06
C ALA A 167 -21.73 -14.78 -0.01
N GLU A 168 -22.93 -15.35 -0.06
CA GLU A 168 -23.30 -16.35 -1.07
C GLU A 168 -23.46 -15.76 -2.47
N ARG A 169 -23.80 -14.46 -2.55
CA ARG A 169 -24.14 -13.79 -3.81
C ARG A 169 -23.01 -12.92 -4.36
N LEU A 170 -22.21 -12.31 -3.49
CA LEU A 170 -21.14 -11.41 -3.89
C LEU A 170 -19.84 -12.19 -4.01
N ARG A 171 -19.07 -11.91 -5.06
CA ARG A 171 -17.72 -12.41 -5.26
C ARG A 171 -16.79 -11.23 -5.45
N PHE A 172 -15.61 -11.32 -4.86
CA PHE A 172 -14.59 -10.28 -4.93
C PHE A 172 -13.38 -10.82 -5.68
N HIS A 173 -12.85 -10.05 -6.62
CA HIS A 173 -11.63 -10.41 -7.33
C HIS A 173 -10.71 -9.21 -7.47
N GLY A 174 -9.42 -9.43 -7.22
CA GLY A 174 -8.38 -8.40 -7.29
C GLY A 174 -8.23 -7.80 -8.70
N VAL A 175 -7.28 -6.89 -8.82
CA VAL A 175 -6.95 -6.13 -10.06
C VAL A 175 -6.43 -7.03 -11.20
N GLU A 176 -6.12 -8.28 -10.91
CA GLU A 176 -5.61 -9.25 -11.88
C GLU A 176 -6.66 -9.64 -12.93
N LEU A 177 -6.19 -10.21 -14.05
CA LEU A 177 -7.09 -10.70 -15.10
C LEU A 177 -8.00 -11.79 -14.54
N LEU A 178 -9.31 -11.65 -14.77
CA LEU A 178 -10.32 -12.62 -14.35
C LEU A 178 -9.98 -14.02 -14.89
N PRO A 179 -9.64 -14.98 -14.01
CA PRO A 179 -9.44 -16.37 -14.40
C PRO A 179 -10.73 -16.97 -14.95
N LYS A 180 -10.60 -17.84 -15.96
CA LYS A 180 -11.74 -18.44 -16.69
C LYS A 180 -12.75 -19.14 -15.76
N ASP A 181 -12.26 -19.82 -14.74
CA ASP A 181 -13.02 -20.53 -13.71
C ASP A 181 -13.97 -19.60 -12.94
N ILE A 182 -13.58 -18.33 -12.73
CA ILE A 182 -14.45 -17.36 -12.05
C ILE A 182 -15.72 -17.09 -12.84
N ALA A 183 -15.66 -16.98 -14.17
CA ALA A 183 -16.89 -16.74 -14.94
C ALA A 183 -17.85 -17.93 -14.92
N GLU A 184 -17.33 -19.17 -14.93
CA GLU A 184 -18.14 -20.36 -14.82
C GLU A 184 -18.89 -20.39 -13.49
N ASP A 185 -18.19 -20.08 -12.40
CA ASP A 185 -18.78 -19.97 -11.05
C ASP A 185 -19.81 -18.84 -10.97
N LEU A 186 -19.49 -17.65 -11.50
CA LEU A 186 -20.40 -16.51 -11.49
C LEU A 186 -21.70 -16.81 -12.24
N VAL A 187 -21.62 -17.46 -13.41
CA VAL A 187 -22.80 -17.82 -14.22
C VAL A 187 -23.61 -18.90 -13.52
N ARG A 188 -22.97 -19.96 -13.01
CA ARG A 188 -23.63 -21.06 -12.31
C ARG A 188 -24.41 -20.56 -11.09
N ASP A 189 -23.77 -19.72 -10.29
CA ASP A 189 -24.32 -19.24 -9.03
C ASP A 189 -25.20 -17.99 -9.20
N LYS A 190 -25.27 -17.42 -10.42
CA LYS A 190 -25.89 -16.12 -10.71
C LYS A 190 -25.39 -15.03 -9.76
N ALA A 191 -24.10 -15.04 -9.51
CA ALA A 191 -23.45 -14.17 -8.54
C ALA A 191 -23.18 -12.77 -9.11
N VAL A 192 -22.82 -11.86 -8.22
CA VAL A 192 -22.39 -10.50 -8.54
C VAL A 192 -20.89 -10.40 -8.27
N LEU A 193 -20.10 -10.12 -9.30
CA LEU A 193 -18.67 -9.86 -9.17
C LEU A 193 -18.45 -8.38 -8.86
N ILE A 194 -17.66 -8.08 -7.83
CA ILE A 194 -17.15 -6.75 -7.53
C ILE A 194 -15.63 -6.77 -7.70
N THR A 195 -15.11 -5.86 -8.52
CA THR A 195 -13.67 -5.79 -8.82
C THR A 195 -13.23 -4.36 -9.15
N THR A 196 -11.92 -4.16 -9.19
CA THR A 196 -11.26 -2.90 -9.53
C THR A 196 -10.52 -3.05 -10.85
N GLY A 197 -10.78 -2.15 -11.80
CA GLY A 197 -10.05 -2.09 -13.06
C GLY A 197 -8.93 -1.05 -13.05
N HIS A 198 -7.86 -1.31 -13.79
CA HIS A 198 -6.78 -0.35 -14.07
C HIS A 198 -6.82 0.04 -15.55
N LEU A 199 -7.10 1.30 -15.87
CA LEU A 199 -7.19 1.80 -17.25
C LEU A 199 -5.82 2.19 -17.86
N GLY A 200 -4.73 1.84 -17.19
CA GLY A 200 -3.38 2.23 -17.60
C GLY A 200 -3.02 3.62 -17.11
N GLU A 201 -2.04 4.22 -17.78
CA GLU A 201 -1.57 5.57 -17.48
C GLU A 201 -2.32 6.59 -18.35
N ILE A 202 -3.21 7.37 -17.74
CA ILE A 202 -3.85 8.52 -18.38
C ILE A 202 -3.02 9.75 -18.00
N ASN A 203 -2.35 10.38 -18.96
CA ASN A 203 -1.39 11.46 -18.71
C ASN A 203 -0.19 11.07 -17.83
N ASN A 204 0.33 9.84 -17.97
CA ASN A 204 1.40 9.26 -17.13
C ASN A 204 0.98 9.05 -15.67
N GLU A 205 -0.33 8.96 -15.41
CA GLU A 205 -0.89 8.77 -14.07
C GLU A 205 -1.81 7.54 -14.05
N PRO A 206 -1.66 6.62 -13.08
CA PRO A 206 -2.45 5.40 -13.04
C PRO A 206 -3.92 5.70 -12.74
N HIS A 207 -4.85 5.23 -13.58
CA HIS A 207 -6.29 5.46 -13.36
C HIS A 207 -7.02 4.18 -12.92
N TRP A 208 -7.79 4.31 -11.84
CA TRP A 208 -8.53 3.23 -11.20
C TRP A 208 -10.04 3.41 -11.42
N ILE A 209 -10.73 2.33 -11.76
CA ILE A 209 -12.17 2.29 -11.97
C ILE A 209 -12.83 1.19 -11.15
N SER A 210 -14.12 1.36 -10.86
CA SER A 210 -14.95 0.35 -10.19
C SER A 210 -15.78 -0.41 -11.20
N LEU A 211 -15.80 -1.74 -11.07
CA LEU A 211 -16.55 -2.63 -11.95
C LEU A 211 -17.39 -3.57 -11.10
N VAL A 212 -18.68 -3.65 -11.45
CA VAL A 212 -19.60 -4.65 -10.90
C VAL A 212 -20.25 -5.40 -12.04
N VAL A 213 -20.16 -6.73 -12.04
CA VAL A 213 -20.83 -7.60 -13.02
C VAL A 213 -21.94 -8.35 -12.32
N ASP A 214 -23.18 -7.95 -12.55
CA ASP A 214 -24.37 -8.57 -11.97
C ASP A 214 -24.98 -9.57 -12.95
N LEU A 215 -24.71 -10.87 -12.72
CA LEU A 215 -25.29 -11.97 -13.49
C LEU A 215 -26.59 -12.50 -12.88
N SER A 216 -27.05 -11.90 -11.78
CA SER A 216 -28.34 -12.24 -11.16
C SER A 216 -29.52 -11.63 -11.92
N GLN A 217 -29.28 -10.58 -12.69
CA GLN A 217 -30.24 -9.93 -13.57
C GLN A 217 -30.31 -10.62 -14.96
N SER A 218 -31.47 -10.52 -15.62
CA SER A 218 -31.67 -10.94 -17.01
C SER A 218 -32.33 -9.79 -17.78
N PRO A 219 -31.61 -9.08 -18.67
CA PRO A 219 -30.22 -9.33 -19.08
C PRO A 219 -29.20 -9.08 -17.97
N ALA A 220 -28.00 -9.67 -18.12
CA ALA A 220 -26.87 -9.41 -17.23
C ALA A 220 -26.43 -7.95 -17.33
N VAL A 221 -25.90 -7.38 -16.25
CA VAL A 221 -25.56 -5.95 -16.19
C VAL A 221 -24.11 -5.74 -15.77
N LEU A 222 -23.36 -4.97 -16.55
CA LEU A 222 -22.07 -4.40 -16.19
C LEU A 222 -22.29 -2.97 -15.65
N ILE A 223 -22.06 -2.77 -14.36
CA ILE A 223 -22.15 -1.47 -13.70
C ILE A 223 -20.75 -0.88 -13.60
N TYR A 224 -20.55 0.29 -14.20
CA TYR A 224 -19.24 0.93 -14.38
C TYR A 224 -19.15 2.23 -13.59
N GLY A 225 -18.14 2.37 -12.73
CA GLY A 225 -17.87 3.56 -11.94
C GLY A 225 -16.54 4.19 -12.28
N ASP A 226 -16.55 5.46 -12.64
CA ASP A 226 -15.36 6.25 -12.94
C ASP A 226 -15.45 7.62 -12.28
N SER A 227 -14.44 7.96 -11.49
CA SER A 227 -14.43 9.15 -10.66
C SER A 227 -14.31 10.45 -11.48
N PHE A 228 -13.94 10.35 -12.77
CA PHE A 228 -13.96 11.46 -13.74
C PHE A 228 -15.26 11.55 -14.54
N GLY A 229 -16.16 10.58 -14.43
CA GLY A 229 -17.41 10.56 -15.21
C GLY A 229 -17.23 10.28 -16.70
N THR A 230 -16.08 9.73 -17.08
CA THR A 230 -15.86 9.21 -18.41
C THR A 230 -16.72 7.96 -18.64
N PRO A 231 -17.28 7.75 -19.85
CA PRO A 231 -18.00 6.53 -20.17
C PRO A 231 -17.03 5.34 -20.23
N ILE A 232 -17.56 4.12 -20.06
CA ILE A 232 -16.77 2.90 -20.19
C ILE A 232 -16.02 2.85 -21.53
N PRO A 233 -14.69 2.59 -21.53
CA PRO A 233 -13.94 2.41 -22.76
C PRO A 233 -14.53 1.28 -23.63
N ALA A 234 -14.67 1.51 -24.93
CA ALA A 234 -15.29 0.55 -25.84
C ALA A 234 -14.56 -0.81 -25.87
N GLU A 235 -13.24 -0.80 -25.77
CA GLU A 235 -12.40 -2.01 -25.70
C GLU A 235 -12.65 -2.80 -24.42
N LEU A 236 -12.76 -2.12 -23.28
CA LEU A 236 -13.09 -2.77 -22.00
C LEU A 236 -14.49 -3.40 -22.05
N LEU A 237 -15.48 -2.67 -22.57
CA LEU A 237 -16.83 -3.19 -22.74
C LEU A 237 -16.86 -4.40 -23.70
N ALA A 238 -16.11 -4.33 -24.80
CA ALA A 238 -15.99 -5.44 -25.75
C ALA A 238 -15.34 -6.67 -25.10
N ALA A 239 -14.30 -6.49 -24.27
CA ALA A 239 -13.66 -7.56 -23.53
C ALA A 239 -14.62 -8.24 -22.56
N PHE A 240 -15.39 -7.48 -21.77
CA PHE A 240 -16.40 -8.05 -20.86
C PHE A 240 -17.53 -8.75 -21.62
N ARG A 241 -18.02 -8.17 -22.72
CA ARG A 241 -19.03 -8.83 -23.56
C ARG A 241 -18.53 -10.14 -24.15
N TRP A 242 -17.29 -10.16 -24.65
CA TRP A 242 -16.68 -11.37 -25.16
C TRP A 242 -16.52 -12.43 -24.06
N TYR A 243 -15.96 -12.03 -22.91
CA TYR A 243 -15.69 -12.89 -21.78
C TYR A 243 -16.97 -13.53 -21.23
N ILE A 244 -17.97 -12.71 -20.83
CA ILE A 244 -19.25 -13.22 -20.32
C ILE A 244 -20.00 -14.02 -21.40
N GLY A 245 -19.93 -13.59 -22.66
CA GLY A 245 -20.52 -14.30 -23.80
C GLY A 245 -19.96 -15.71 -24.03
N GLN A 246 -18.77 -16.05 -23.50
CA GLN A 246 -18.27 -17.43 -23.55
C GLN A 246 -19.03 -18.37 -22.61
N HIS A 247 -19.69 -17.84 -21.59
CA HIS A 247 -20.29 -18.64 -20.52
C HIS A 247 -21.83 -18.53 -20.48
N THR A 248 -22.40 -17.47 -21.06
CA THR A 248 -23.86 -17.29 -21.13
C THR A 248 -24.26 -16.58 -22.43
N PRO A 249 -25.40 -16.94 -23.06
CA PRO A 249 -25.93 -16.20 -24.21
C PRO A 249 -26.55 -14.85 -23.83
N ALA A 250 -26.56 -14.49 -22.54
CA ALA A 250 -27.15 -13.25 -22.06
C ALA A 250 -26.45 -12.02 -22.67
N HIS A 251 -27.26 -11.05 -23.11
CA HIS A 251 -26.74 -9.74 -23.47
C HIS A 251 -26.23 -9.03 -22.21
N LEU A 252 -25.10 -8.33 -22.33
CA LEU A 252 -24.54 -7.52 -21.24
C LEU A 252 -24.94 -6.05 -21.45
N GLU A 253 -25.90 -5.61 -20.65
CA GLU A 253 -26.26 -4.20 -20.53
C GLU A 253 -25.25 -3.43 -19.69
N THR A 254 -25.22 -2.11 -19.83
CA THR A 254 -24.32 -1.25 -19.06
C THR A 254 -25.12 -0.27 -18.19
N LYS A 255 -24.72 -0.10 -16.93
CA LYS A 255 -25.24 0.94 -16.03
C LYS A 255 -24.10 1.75 -15.43
N GLU A 256 -24.38 2.98 -15.02
CA GLU A 256 -23.42 3.79 -14.26
C GLU A 256 -23.45 3.39 -12.77
N LEU A 257 -22.27 3.24 -12.17
CA LEU A 257 -22.12 3.03 -10.74
C LEU A 257 -21.99 4.39 -10.05
N PRO A 258 -22.85 4.72 -9.06
CA PRO A 258 -22.72 5.95 -8.30
C PRO A 258 -21.33 6.08 -7.65
N MET A 259 -20.65 7.19 -7.90
CA MET A 259 -19.29 7.44 -7.41
C MET A 259 -19.07 8.92 -7.14
N GLY A 260 -18.27 9.24 -6.11
CA GLY A 260 -17.81 10.61 -5.88
C GLY A 260 -16.99 11.13 -7.07
N ARG A 261 -17.17 12.40 -7.41
CA ARG A 261 -16.38 13.06 -8.47
C ARG A 261 -15.24 13.86 -7.86
N HIS A 262 -14.11 13.92 -8.55
CA HIS A 262 -12.96 14.71 -8.13
C HIS A 262 -12.21 15.26 -9.34
N VAL A 263 -11.32 16.22 -9.08
CA VAL A 263 -10.44 16.82 -10.08
C VAL A 263 -8.99 16.33 -9.94
N ASP A 264 -8.65 15.76 -8.78
CA ASP A 264 -7.28 15.43 -8.40
C ASP A 264 -6.97 13.95 -8.63
N GLY A 265 -6.25 13.59 -9.68
CA GLY A 265 -6.14 12.20 -10.13
C GLY A 265 -5.88 11.13 -9.07
N PHE A 266 -5.06 11.42 -8.05
CA PHE A 266 -4.64 10.45 -7.03
C PHE A 266 -5.77 9.86 -6.16
N LEU A 267 -6.98 10.44 -6.15
CA LEU A 267 -8.10 9.93 -5.34
C LEU A 267 -8.93 8.84 -6.04
N CYS A 268 -8.72 8.60 -7.34
CA CYS A 268 -9.54 7.64 -8.10
C CYS A 268 -9.59 6.27 -7.40
N GLY A 269 -8.43 5.80 -6.92
CA GLY A 269 -8.32 4.51 -6.24
C GLY A 269 -9.14 4.40 -4.96
N MET A 270 -9.31 5.48 -4.20
CA MET A 270 -10.16 5.46 -3.00
C MET A 270 -11.65 5.63 -3.33
N LEU A 271 -11.96 6.37 -4.38
CA LEU A 271 -13.34 6.57 -4.83
C LEU A 271 -13.90 5.30 -5.44
N VAL A 272 -13.06 4.47 -6.05
CA VAL A 272 -13.38 3.09 -6.43
C VAL A 272 -13.87 2.30 -5.22
N ASP A 273 -13.06 2.20 -4.17
CA ASP A 273 -13.42 1.46 -2.97
C ASP A 273 -14.69 2.04 -2.29
N ASN A 274 -14.80 3.36 -2.14
CA ASN A 274 -16.00 3.97 -1.55
C ASN A 274 -17.27 3.69 -2.37
N SER A 275 -17.17 3.68 -3.71
CA SER A 275 -18.28 3.34 -4.59
C SER A 275 -18.68 1.86 -4.48
N GLN A 276 -17.70 0.96 -4.36
CA GLN A 276 -17.95 -0.47 -4.12
C GLN A 276 -18.60 -0.69 -2.75
N GLN A 277 -18.11 0.00 -1.71
CA GLN A 277 -18.71 -0.04 -0.38
C GLN A 277 -20.18 0.46 -0.42
N HIS A 278 -20.45 1.57 -1.10
CA HIS A 278 -21.81 2.09 -1.28
C HIS A 278 -22.72 1.13 -2.06
N PHE A 279 -22.17 0.44 -3.07
CA PHE A 279 -22.92 -0.57 -3.81
C PHE A 279 -23.34 -1.76 -2.92
N VAL A 280 -22.42 -2.24 -2.08
CA VAL A 280 -22.69 -3.32 -1.11
C VAL A 280 -23.67 -2.88 -0.03
N ASP A 281 -23.50 -1.66 0.47
CA ASP A 281 -24.26 -1.10 1.59
C ASP A 281 -24.60 0.37 1.31
N PRO A 282 -25.80 0.64 0.74
CA PRO A 282 -26.21 2.00 0.38
C PRO A 282 -26.31 2.97 1.56
N SER A 283 -26.25 2.50 2.80
CA SER A 283 -26.19 3.37 3.98
C SER A 283 -24.85 4.09 4.12
N ILE A 284 -23.79 3.57 3.48
CA ILE A 284 -22.48 4.20 3.42
C ILE A 284 -22.55 5.35 2.40
N PRO A 285 -22.36 6.62 2.80
CA PRO A 285 -22.45 7.72 1.86
C PRO A 285 -21.28 7.71 0.87
N LEU A 286 -21.55 8.17 -0.35
CA LEU A 286 -20.49 8.50 -1.29
C LEU A 286 -19.68 9.68 -0.76
N SER A 287 -18.36 9.57 -0.87
CA SER A 287 -17.42 10.57 -0.39
C SER A 287 -17.58 11.88 -1.16
N ALA A 288 -17.86 12.96 -0.42
CA ALA A 288 -17.89 14.31 -0.97
C ALA A 288 -16.47 14.95 -0.95
N PRO A 289 -16.17 15.90 -1.85
CA PRO A 289 -14.84 16.53 -1.92
C PRO A 289 -14.36 17.16 -0.61
N ALA A 290 -15.27 17.70 0.20
CA ALA A 290 -14.94 18.28 1.50
C ALA A 290 -14.38 17.24 2.49
N ASN A 291 -14.65 15.95 2.27
CA ASN A 291 -14.36 14.85 3.19
C ASN A 291 -13.22 13.95 2.71
N PHE A 292 -12.63 14.18 1.53
CA PHE A 292 -11.59 13.28 1.00
C PHE A 292 -10.40 13.09 1.93
N SER A 293 -9.92 14.17 2.56
CA SER A 293 -8.85 14.07 3.58
C SER A 293 -9.24 13.24 4.81
N GLN A 294 -10.52 13.22 5.19
CA GLN A 294 -11.00 12.37 6.28
C GLN A 294 -11.04 10.91 5.81
N ALA A 295 -11.63 10.64 4.64
CA ALA A 295 -11.68 9.31 4.04
C ALA A 295 -10.26 8.70 3.86
N GLN A 296 -9.26 9.53 3.56
CA GLN A 296 -7.85 9.10 3.42
C GLN A 296 -7.30 8.55 4.74
N CYS A 297 -7.55 9.29 5.82
CA CYS A 297 -7.17 8.88 7.17
C CYS A 297 -7.97 7.65 7.64
N GLU A 298 -9.27 7.60 7.37
CA GLU A 298 -10.13 6.46 7.71
C GLU A 298 -9.66 5.18 7.03
N MET A 299 -9.34 5.25 5.73
CA MET A 299 -8.84 4.08 5.00
C MET A 299 -7.48 3.61 5.53
N PHE A 300 -6.57 4.56 5.81
CA PHE A 300 -5.31 4.24 6.47
C PHE A 300 -5.54 3.51 7.80
N ASN A 301 -6.39 4.05 8.67
CA ASN A 301 -6.69 3.47 9.98
C ASN A 301 -7.34 2.09 9.84
N LYS A 302 -8.27 1.91 8.89
CA LYS A 302 -8.97 0.63 8.65
C LYS A 302 -7.99 -0.48 8.31
N ILE A 303 -7.07 -0.24 7.37
CA ILE A 303 -6.05 -1.23 6.97
C ILE A 303 -5.02 -1.45 8.09
N ALA A 304 -4.62 -0.38 8.78
CA ALA A 304 -3.68 -0.46 9.89
C ALA A 304 -4.23 -1.34 11.03
N ARG A 305 -5.47 -1.12 11.45
CA ARG A 305 -6.14 -1.91 12.49
C ARG A 305 -6.27 -3.37 12.08
N TRP A 306 -6.80 -3.62 10.88
CA TRP A 306 -6.96 -4.99 10.37
C TRP A 306 -5.68 -5.81 10.50
N GLY A 307 -4.55 -5.26 10.02
CA GLY A 307 -3.29 -5.97 10.09
C GLY A 307 -2.81 -6.19 11.54
N LEU A 308 -3.07 -5.25 12.45
CA LEU A 308 -2.71 -5.39 13.87
C LEU A 308 -3.57 -6.46 14.55
N ASP A 309 -4.87 -6.47 14.26
CA ASP A 309 -5.80 -7.48 14.77
C ASP A 309 -5.40 -8.89 14.30
N CYS A 310 -5.03 -9.04 13.03
CA CYS A 310 -4.51 -10.31 12.51
C CYS A 310 -3.19 -10.75 13.18
N LEU A 311 -2.28 -9.82 13.47
CA LEU A 311 -1.04 -10.12 14.20
C LEU A 311 -1.32 -10.56 15.64
N GLU A 312 -2.30 -9.94 16.30
CA GLU A 312 -2.71 -10.31 17.64
C GLU A 312 -3.35 -11.71 17.67
N MET A 313 -4.20 -12.01 16.69
CA MET A 313 -4.78 -13.35 16.53
C MET A 313 -3.72 -14.44 16.32
N GLU A 314 -2.75 -14.22 15.43
CA GLU A 314 -1.65 -15.16 15.20
C GLU A 314 -0.83 -15.38 16.48
N ARG A 315 -0.55 -14.31 17.22
CA ARG A 315 0.15 -14.40 18.51
C ARG A 315 -0.64 -15.22 19.54
N MET A 316 -1.96 -15.04 19.63
CA MET A 316 -2.81 -15.81 20.55
C MET A 316 -2.85 -17.29 20.15
N GLN A 317 -2.84 -17.60 18.85
CA GLN A 317 -2.80 -18.98 18.38
C GLN A 317 -1.50 -19.70 18.78
N VAL A 318 -0.35 -19.03 18.65
CA VAL A 318 0.95 -19.61 19.07
C VAL A 318 0.97 -19.91 20.56
N ILE A 319 0.41 -19.02 21.40
CA ILE A 319 0.34 -19.24 22.86
C ILE A 319 -0.56 -20.45 23.19
N ALA A 320 -1.69 -20.59 22.50
CA ALA A 320 -2.61 -21.70 22.72
C ALA A 320 -2.00 -23.07 22.34
N GLU A 321 -1.20 -23.12 21.26
CA GLU A 321 -0.54 -24.35 20.81
C GLU A 321 0.58 -24.80 21.78
N ASP A 322 1.24 -23.87 22.47
CA ASP A 322 2.26 -24.18 23.48
C ASP A 322 1.66 -24.77 24.77
N GLU A 323 0.48 -24.28 25.21
CA GLU A 323 -0.17 -24.78 26.43
C GLU A 323 -0.67 -26.23 26.31
N ASP A 324 -1.11 -26.63 25.11
CA ASP A 324 -1.59 -28.00 24.87
C ASP A 324 -0.44 -29.02 24.79
N SER A 325 0.76 -28.59 24.37
CA SER A 325 1.94 -29.46 24.20
C SER A 325 2.52 -29.99 25.52
N ASP A 326 2.33 -29.28 26.64
CA ASP A 326 2.88 -29.68 27.94
C ASP A 326 1.97 -30.64 28.73
N SER A 327 0.78 -30.95 28.20
CA SER A 327 -0.19 -31.83 28.86
C SER A 327 0.03 -33.34 28.63
N GLU A 328 0.87 -33.74 27.65
CA GLU A 328 1.08 -35.16 27.31
C GLU A 328 2.36 -35.82 27.86
N SER A 329 3.28 -35.12 28.56
CA SER A 329 4.57 -35.71 28.95
C SER A 329 4.80 -36.03 30.45
N ASN A 330 3.82 -35.86 31.35
CA ASN A 330 4.02 -36.11 32.79
C ASN A 330 3.38 -37.42 33.31
N HIS A 331 3.72 -38.53 32.66
CA HIS A 331 3.64 -39.87 33.26
C HIS A 331 5.02 -40.52 33.47
N TYR A 332 6.00 -39.73 33.92
CA TYR A 332 7.15 -40.27 34.65
C TYR A 332 6.93 -40.07 36.16
N THR A 333 6.61 -41.17 36.84
CA THR A 333 6.71 -41.30 38.31
C THR A 333 8.15 -41.03 38.74
N ALA A 334 8.44 -39.81 39.16
CA ALA A 334 9.69 -39.46 39.84
C ALA A 334 9.43 -39.32 41.34
N THR A 335 10.10 -40.16 42.11
CA THR A 335 10.11 -40.19 43.58
C THR A 335 10.74 -38.92 44.13
N ILE A 336 10.05 -38.25 45.06
CA ILE A 336 10.45 -37.00 45.71
C ILE A 336 11.62 -37.23 46.69
N PRO A 337 12.69 -36.41 46.65
CA PRO A 337 13.44 -36.05 47.84
C PRO A 337 13.16 -34.59 48.21
N THR A 338 12.61 -34.40 49.40
CA THR A 338 12.43 -33.12 50.08
C THR A 338 13.78 -32.57 50.54
N ALA A 339 14.08 -31.32 50.19
CA ALA A 339 15.03 -30.50 50.93
C ALA A 339 14.67 -29.02 50.77
N ASP A 340 14.69 -28.35 51.91
CA ASP A 340 14.34 -26.96 52.17
C ASP A 340 15.21 -25.96 51.42
N SER A 341 14.65 -24.81 51.02
CA SER A 341 15.27 -23.50 51.24
C SER A 341 14.36 -22.35 50.80
N ASP A 342 14.26 -21.39 51.71
CA ASP A 342 13.81 -20.01 51.55
C ASP A 342 14.49 -19.33 50.34
N ASP A 343 13.83 -18.35 49.68
CA ASP A 343 14.28 -16.94 49.67
C ASP A 343 13.49 -16.06 48.67
N ASN A 344 13.11 -14.88 49.17
CA ASN A 344 12.75 -13.58 48.58
C ASN A 344 12.04 -13.45 47.21
N SER A 345 10.82 -12.92 47.28
CA SER A 345 10.05 -12.27 46.21
C SER A 345 10.45 -10.80 46.04
N ASP A 346 10.99 -10.44 44.87
CA ASP A 346 11.05 -9.06 44.38
C ASP A 346 10.15 -8.93 43.14
N ASP A 347 9.00 -8.28 43.32
CA ASP A 347 8.03 -7.93 42.28
C ASP A 347 8.59 -6.79 41.38
N ALA A 348 9.15 -7.17 40.23
CA ALA A 348 9.44 -6.23 39.14
C ALA A 348 8.28 -6.22 38.12
N PRO A 349 7.83 -5.04 37.64
CA PRO A 349 6.75 -4.96 36.68
C PRO A 349 7.17 -5.55 35.33
N LEU A 350 6.30 -6.41 34.79
CA LEU A 350 6.38 -7.02 33.47
C LEU A 350 6.61 -5.96 32.38
N CYS A 351 7.86 -5.74 32.00
CA CYS A 351 8.18 -5.07 30.74
C CYS A 351 7.68 -5.95 29.59
N LEU A 352 6.77 -5.40 28.79
CA LEU A 352 6.34 -5.97 27.52
C LEU A 352 7.58 -6.37 26.71
N GLY A 353 7.83 -7.68 26.64
CA GLY A 353 8.91 -8.24 25.83
C GLY A 353 8.65 -7.89 24.38
N VAL A 354 9.43 -6.94 23.85
CA VAL A 354 9.53 -6.73 22.41
C VAL A 354 10.11 -8.03 21.84
N PRO A 355 9.39 -8.74 20.94
CA PRO A 355 9.92 -9.96 20.35
C PRO A 355 11.26 -9.67 19.68
N GLN A 356 12.20 -10.59 19.86
CA GLN A 356 13.58 -10.52 19.40
C GLN A 356 13.65 -9.92 17.99
N GLN A 357 14.39 -8.81 17.87
CA GLN A 357 14.61 -8.07 16.63
C GLN A 357 14.89 -9.03 15.48
N ALA A 358 14.20 -8.82 14.35
CA ALA A 358 14.41 -9.56 13.11
C ALA A 358 15.91 -9.68 12.82
N LYS A 359 16.44 -10.90 12.95
CA LYS A 359 17.83 -11.21 12.64
C LYS A 359 18.01 -11.07 11.14
N PHE A 360 18.61 -9.97 10.70
CA PHE A 360 18.99 -9.77 9.30
C PHE A 360 19.96 -10.88 8.90
N THR A 361 19.45 -11.90 8.21
CA THR A 361 20.26 -13.00 7.69
C THR A 361 20.48 -12.72 6.21
N PHE A 362 21.73 -12.48 5.83
CA PHE A 362 22.12 -12.29 4.44
C PHE A 362 22.35 -13.67 3.81
N THR A 363 21.45 -14.10 2.95
CA THR A 363 21.65 -15.25 2.07
C THR A 363 22.03 -14.76 0.69
N PHE A 364 23.22 -15.13 0.23
CA PHE A 364 23.62 -14.92 -1.16
C PHE A 364 22.88 -15.93 -2.05
N PRO A 365 22.22 -15.51 -3.14
CA PRO A 365 21.62 -16.46 -4.07
C PRO A 365 22.71 -17.26 -4.79
N PRO A 366 22.55 -18.59 -4.99
CA PRO A 366 23.38 -19.31 -5.93
C PRO A 366 23.17 -18.72 -7.34
N THR A 367 24.26 -18.61 -8.10
CA THR A 367 24.24 -18.11 -9.48
C THR A 367 23.42 -19.04 -10.37
N SER A 368 22.15 -18.70 -10.59
CA SER A 368 21.28 -19.39 -11.55
C SER A 368 21.56 -18.94 -12.99
N PRO A 369 21.46 -19.87 -13.97
CA PRO A 369 21.77 -19.59 -15.37
C PRO A 369 20.69 -18.74 -16.05
N THR A 370 21.16 -17.98 -17.04
CA THR A 370 20.41 -17.01 -17.84
C THR A 370 19.25 -17.67 -18.61
N PRO A 371 18.00 -17.16 -18.51
CA PRO A 371 16.91 -17.62 -19.37
C PRO A 371 17.05 -17.04 -20.80
N PRO A 372 16.57 -17.76 -21.83
CA PRO A 372 16.57 -17.26 -23.20
C PRO A 372 15.56 -16.10 -23.40
N PRO A 373 15.79 -15.22 -24.37
CA PRO A 373 14.93 -14.06 -24.58
C PRO A 373 13.56 -14.47 -25.13
N LEU A 374 12.50 -13.95 -24.49
CA LEU A 374 11.14 -13.94 -25.02
C LEU A 374 10.95 -12.69 -25.87
N ASP A 375 10.87 -12.91 -27.18
CA ASP A 375 10.63 -11.86 -28.17
C ASP A 375 9.10 -11.64 -28.31
N ILE A 376 8.58 -10.62 -27.62
CA ILE A 376 7.20 -10.14 -27.82
C ILE A 376 7.29 -8.77 -28.48
N THR A 377 7.33 -8.77 -29.81
CA THR A 377 7.10 -7.56 -30.61
C THR A 377 5.62 -7.20 -30.56
N VAL A 378 5.27 -6.19 -29.75
CA VAL A 378 3.99 -5.48 -29.85
C VAL A 378 4.06 -4.53 -31.05
N ALA A 379 3.67 -5.02 -32.21
CA ALA A 379 3.52 -4.21 -33.40
C ALA A 379 2.20 -3.43 -33.37
N GLY A 380 2.30 -2.10 -33.31
CA GLY A 380 1.44 -1.22 -34.08
C GLY A 380 0.21 -0.60 -33.40
N ILE A 381 0.41 0.37 -32.51
CA ILE A 381 -0.56 1.46 -32.34
C ILE A 381 -0.07 2.66 -33.16
N LYS A 382 -0.62 2.81 -34.37
CA LYS A 382 -0.35 3.97 -35.23
C LYS A 382 -1.09 5.20 -34.70
N ARG A 383 -0.34 6.18 -34.23
CA ARG A 383 -0.80 7.56 -33.97
C ARG A 383 -1.34 8.19 -35.27
N ALA A 384 -2.50 8.84 -35.20
CA ALA A 384 -2.99 9.68 -36.28
C ALA A 384 -2.05 10.88 -36.48
N LYS A 385 -1.57 11.07 -37.72
CA LYS A 385 -0.76 12.21 -38.15
C LYS A 385 -1.68 13.39 -38.47
N GLY A 386 -1.40 14.56 -37.87
CA GLY A 386 -1.93 15.82 -38.35
C GLY A 386 -1.95 16.94 -37.31
N HIS A 387 -0.83 17.61 -37.07
CA HIS A 387 -0.83 19.08 -36.88
C HIS A 387 0.58 19.65 -37.10
N PRO A 388 0.75 20.79 -37.81
CA PRO A 388 2.06 21.32 -38.16
C PRO A 388 2.66 22.17 -37.03
N ASP A 389 3.99 22.16 -36.99
CA ASP A 389 4.86 22.97 -36.15
C ASP A 389 4.72 24.47 -36.43
N GLU A 390 4.50 25.27 -35.38
CA GLU A 390 4.91 26.67 -35.33
C GLU A 390 5.48 27.00 -33.93
N PRO A 391 6.44 27.94 -33.83
CA PRO A 391 7.34 28.07 -32.70
C PRO A 391 6.68 28.78 -31.50
N THR A 392 7.07 28.31 -30.32
CA THR A 392 6.67 28.84 -29.01
C THR A 392 7.10 30.30 -28.82
N PRO A 393 6.22 31.21 -28.36
CA PRO A 393 6.65 32.43 -27.68
C PRO A 393 6.77 32.24 -26.17
N THR A 394 7.79 32.90 -25.64
CA THR A 394 8.24 33.15 -24.25
C THR A 394 7.17 33.39 -23.16
N PRO A 395 7.54 33.29 -21.86
CA PRO A 395 6.61 33.00 -20.77
C PRO A 395 5.76 34.21 -20.37
N SER A 396 4.46 33.96 -20.14
CA SER A 396 3.50 34.96 -19.65
C SER A 396 3.39 34.94 -18.12
N PRO A 397 3.02 36.08 -17.49
CA PRO A 397 3.40 36.45 -16.13
C PRO A 397 2.43 35.97 -15.04
N ALA A 398 2.91 36.10 -13.80
CA ALA A 398 2.22 35.81 -12.54
C ALA A 398 0.76 36.28 -12.52
N LYS A 399 -0.16 35.34 -12.28
CA LYS A 399 -1.57 35.64 -12.02
C LYS A 399 -1.74 36.19 -10.60
N HIS A 400 -2.01 37.49 -10.51
CA HIS A 400 -2.59 38.12 -9.33
C HIS A 400 -3.98 37.54 -9.05
N ARG A 401 -4.16 37.02 -7.83
CA ARG A 401 -5.44 36.53 -7.30
C ARG A 401 -6.27 37.71 -6.82
N ILE A 402 -7.29 38.09 -7.59
CA ILE A 402 -8.31 39.07 -7.17
C ILE A 402 -9.41 38.31 -6.39
N TYR A 403 -9.53 38.60 -5.10
CA TYR A 403 -10.69 38.21 -4.29
C TYR A 403 -11.87 39.15 -4.63
N LYS A 404 -12.90 38.63 -5.29
CA LYS A 404 -14.21 39.32 -5.33
C LYS A 404 -15.01 38.89 -4.10
N GLN A 405 -15.21 39.82 -3.18
CA GLN A 405 -16.24 39.72 -2.15
C GLN A 405 -17.59 40.03 -2.81
N SER A 406 -18.51 39.07 -2.82
CA SER A 406 -19.93 39.30 -3.10
C SER A 406 -20.67 39.40 -1.78
N SER A 407 -21.03 40.62 -1.36
CA SER A 407 -22.09 40.83 -0.38
C SER A 407 -23.41 40.98 -1.13
N SER A 408 -24.34 40.08 -0.90
CA SER A 408 -25.74 40.23 -1.30
C SER A 408 -26.55 40.46 -0.03
N ARG A 409 -26.96 41.72 0.16
CA ARG A 409 -27.85 42.17 1.24
C ARG A 409 -29.27 42.13 0.68
N THR A 410 -30.09 41.20 1.16
CA THR A 410 -31.51 41.09 0.80
C THR A 410 -32.28 42.19 1.53
N VAL A 411 -32.97 43.05 0.77
CA VAL A 411 -33.95 44.02 1.27
C VAL A 411 -35.34 43.46 0.94
N LEU A 412 -36.22 43.35 1.94
CA LEU A 412 -37.63 43.02 1.76
C LEU A 412 -38.44 44.31 1.47
N PRO A 413 -39.45 44.28 0.58
CA PRO A 413 -40.34 45.40 0.30
C PRO A 413 -41.61 45.37 1.20
N PRO A 414 -42.45 46.42 1.15
CA PRO A 414 -43.14 47.00 2.31
C PRO A 414 -44.35 46.23 2.87
#